data_AF-A0A9X0BZM4-F1
#
_entry.id   AF-A0A9X0BZM4-F1
#
_cell.length_a   1.000
_cell.length_b   1.000
_cell.length_c   1.000
_cell.angle_alpha   90.00
_cell.angle_beta   90.00
_cell.angle_gamma   90.00
#
_symmetry.space_group_name_H-M   'P 1'
#
loop_
_entity.id
_entity.type
_entity.pdbx_description
1 polymer ?
#
loop_
_entity_poly.entity_id
_entity_poly.type
_entity_poly.pdbx_seq_one_letter_code
_entity_poly.pdbx_strand_id
1 'polypeptide(L)'
;MGPVRKLRKIAKVEEVSFDPADREEFLTGFRKRKQQRIKHAQEIAAKRAKEEKRLDRQKIRAERAAEFQHAIEEHKRQLKLLKAEDTSDNEIGESGSDDESDEEWQGIEEPPAVDYEAEYIDEDKYTTVTVEEIDSSRDGLRKSILGEDVEAENKAKAEKAAKRLAQEEEEAARLAKKRKPTADKPKKKKKQFRYESKQDRKLAAAKQRLSKAKKAKARREK
;
A
#
# COMPACT_ATOMS: atom_id res chain seq x y z
N MET A 1 -33.64 27.21 -9.96
CA MET A 1 -32.65 28.01 -9.21
C MET A 1 -31.63 27.08 -8.59
N GLY A 2 -30.34 27.23 -8.92
CA GLY A 2 -29.27 26.43 -8.28
C GLY A 2 -29.08 26.86 -6.83
N PRO A 3 -28.45 26.03 -5.97
CA PRO A 3 -28.24 26.38 -4.57
C PRO A 3 -27.38 27.65 -4.49
N VAL A 4 -27.92 28.67 -3.85
CA VAL A 4 -27.22 29.92 -3.52
C VAL A 4 -25.95 29.58 -2.74
N ARG A 5 -24.79 29.83 -3.35
CA ARG A 5 -23.51 29.68 -2.66
C ARG A 5 -23.49 30.75 -1.58
N LYS A 6 -23.63 30.35 -0.31
CA LYS A 6 -23.40 31.24 0.84
C LYS A 6 -21.95 31.73 0.72
N LEU A 7 -21.77 32.98 0.29
CA LEU A 7 -20.50 33.68 0.38
C LEU A 7 -20.11 33.67 1.86
N ARG A 8 -18.94 33.13 2.19
CA ARG A 8 -18.45 33.16 3.57
C ARG A 8 -18.28 34.64 3.92
N LYS A 9 -18.97 35.12 4.95
CA LYS A 9 -18.72 36.45 5.52
C LYS A 9 -17.33 36.37 6.16
N ILE A 10 -16.32 36.86 5.45
CA ILE A 10 -14.97 36.99 6.00
C ILE A 10 -15.06 38.13 7.01
N ALA A 11 -14.52 37.92 8.22
CA ALA A 11 -14.47 38.97 9.24
C ALA A 11 -13.80 40.22 8.65
N LYS A 12 -14.40 41.38 8.89
CA LYS A 12 -13.87 42.65 8.42
C LYS A 12 -12.60 42.92 9.23
N VAL A 13 -11.44 42.87 8.57
CA VAL A 13 -10.17 43.19 9.22
C VAL A 13 -10.19 44.69 9.52
N GLU A 14 -10.04 45.06 10.78
CA GLU A 14 -10.16 46.44 11.25
C GLU A 14 -8.95 47.29 10.83
N GLU A 15 -7.74 46.70 10.79
CA GLU A 15 -6.50 47.37 10.40
C GLU A 15 -5.61 46.45 9.55
N VAL A 16 -5.04 46.99 8.48
CA VAL A 16 -4.11 46.27 7.59
C VAL A 16 -2.73 46.93 7.69
N SER A 17 -1.80 46.27 8.37
CA SER A 17 -0.40 46.68 8.42
C SER A 17 0.32 46.27 7.13
N PHE A 18 0.92 47.22 6.42
CA PHE A 18 1.76 46.95 5.26
C PHE A 18 3.23 47.03 5.66
N ASP A 19 3.84 45.88 5.95
CA ASP A 19 5.28 45.79 6.12
C ASP A 19 5.97 45.68 4.74
N PRO A 20 6.89 46.62 4.39
CA PRO A 20 7.64 46.52 3.15
C PRO A 20 8.46 45.21 3.04
N ALA A 21 8.94 44.65 4.15
CA ALA A 21 9.70 43.40 4.14
C ALA A 21 8.82 42.22 3.68
N ASP A 22 7.60 42.10 4.22
CA ASP A 22 6.62 41.09 3.82
C ASP A 22 6.22 41.27 2.35
N ARG A 23 6.15 42.52 1.87
CA ARG A 23 5.87 42.82 0.46
C ARG A 23 7.00 42.32 -0.44
N GLU A 24 8.25 42.52 -0.05
CA GLU A 24 9.42 42.03 -0.80
C GLU A 24 9.48 40.50 -0.83
N GLU A 25 9.24 39.84 0.30
CA GLU A 25 9.11 38.39 0.37
C GLU A 25 7.91 37.88 -0.44
N PHE A 26 6.81 38.62 -0.46
CA PHE A 26 5.66 38.29 -1.28
C PHE A 26 6.01 38.38 -2.77
N LEU A 27 6.66 39.44 -3.22
CA LEU A 27 6.99 39.62 -4.64
C LEU A 27 8.08 38.63 -5.11
N THR A 28 9.13 38.41 -4.32
CA THR A 28 10.28 37.57 -4.71
C THR A 28 10.12 36.09 -4.33
N GLY A 29 9.31 35.80 -3.31
CA GLY A 29 9.13 34.46 -2.74
C GLY A 29 8.18 33.53 -3.49
N PHE A 30 7.79 33.83 -4.74
CA PHE A 30 6.82 33.02 -5.48
C PHE A 30 7.26 31.55 -5.64
N ARG A 31 8.56 31.32 -5.87
CA ARG A 31 9.15 29.97 -5.91
C ARG A 31 9.05 29.28 -4.55
N LYS A 32 9.34 29.98 -3.45
CA LYS A 32 9.20 29.47 -2.08
C LYS A 32 7.75 29.07 -1.79
N ARG A 33 6.77 29.93 -2.11
CA ARG A 33 5.33 29.62 -1.93
C ARG A 33 4.84 28.49 -2.82
N LYS A 34 5.36 28.38 -4.05
CA LYS A 34 5.05 27.25 -4.94
C LYS A 34 5.56 25.94 -4.34
N GLN A 35 6.79 25.92 -3.84
CA GLN A 35 7.38 24.76 -3.17
C GLN A 35 6.62 24.42 -1.87
N GLN A 36 6.27 25.41 -1.05
CA GLN A 36 5.45 25.21 0.15
C GLN A 36 4.09 24.60 -0.18
N ARG A 37 3.41 25.07 -1.24
CA ARG A 37 2.14 24.47 -1.69
C ARG A 37 2.32 23.01 -2.12
N ILE A 38 3.40 22.71 -2.84
CA ILE A 38 3.71 21.34 -3.25
C ILE A 38 3.98 20.47 -2.02
N LYS A 39 4.81 20.93 -1.08
CA LYS A 39 5.12 20.22 0.17
C LYS A 39 3.86 19.99 1.01
N HIS A 40 3.05 21.02 1.21
CA HIS A 40 1.78 20.92 1.95
C HIS A 40 0.81 19.92 1.29
N ALA A 41 0.73 19.90 -0.05
CA ALA A 41 -0.06 18.90 -0.75
C ALA A 41 0.47 17.48 -0.55
N GLN A 42 1.81 17.29 -0.56
CA GLN A 42 2.46 16.02 -0.26
C GLN A 42 2.21 15.58 1.19
N GLU A 43 2.30 16.51 2.15
CA GLU A 43 2.02 16.24 3.57
C GLU A 43 0.57 15.83 3.80
N ILE A 44 -0.40 16.51 3.18
CA ILE A 44 -1.82 16.11 3.27
C ILE A 44 -2.02 14.73 2.66
N ALA A 45 -1.42 14.45 1.50
CA ALA A 45 -1.51 13.13 0.88
C ALA A 45 -0.91 12.04 1.79
N ALA A 46 0.24 12.31 2.41
CA ALA A 46 0.88 11.39 3.34
C ALA A 46 0.04 11.17 4.62
N LYS A 47 -0.58 12.22 5.17
CA LYS A 47 -1.48 12.11 6.33
C LYS A 47 -2.70 11.25 6.00
N ARG A 48 -3.37 11.52 4.87
CA ARG A 48 -4.51 10.72 4.41
C ARG A 48 -4.15 9.26 4.16
N ALA A 49 -3.03 8.98 3.50
CA ALA A 49 -2.58 7.61 3.26
C ALA A 49 -2.28 6.85 4.56
N LYS A 50 -1.77 7.52 5.60
CA LYS A 50 -1.58 6.93 6.93
C LYS A 50 -2.91 6.62 7.62
N GLU A 51 -3.87 7.55 7.54
CA GLU A 51 -5.22 7.38 8.10
C GLU A 51 -5.95 6.23 7.42
N GLU A 52 -5.92 6.16 6.09
CA GLU A 52 -6.51 5.07 5.30
C GLU A 52 -5.90 3.71 5.69
N LYS A 53 -4.56 3.60 5.73
CA LYS A 53 -3.89 2.37 6.20
C LYS A 53 -4.28 1.98 7.62
N ARG A 54 -4.49 2.95 8.52
CA ARG A 54 -4.93 2.69 9.90
C ARG A 54 -6.36 2.15 9.92
N LEU A 55 -7.26 2.74 9.15
CA LEU A 55 -8.64 2.29 9.01
C LEU A 55 -8.71 0.89 8.39
N ASP A 56 -7.93 0.61 7.35
CA ASP A 56 -7.92 -0.69 6.71
C ASP A 56 -7.41 -1.78 7.67
N ARG A 57 -6.38 -1.49 8.46
CA ARG A 57 -5.93 -2.42 9.53
C ARG A 57 -7.00 -2.63 10.59
N GLN A 58 -7.76 -1.60 10.95
CA GLN A 58 -8.88 -1.76 11.90
C GLN A 58 -9.98 -2.63 11.31
N LYS A 59 -10.34 -2.43 10.03
CA LYS A 59 -11.32 -3.27 9.33
C LYS A 59 -10.88 -4.72 9.29
N ILE A 60 -9.64 -5.01 8.87
CA ILE A 60 -9.11 -6.39 8.84
C ILE A 60 -9.16 -7.05 10.22
N ARG A 61 -8.84 -6.31 11.29
CA ARG A 61 -8.93 -6.85 12.65
C ARG A 61 -10.38 -7.10 13.08
N ALA A 62 -11.29 -6.19 12.74
CA ALA A 62 -12.71 -6.35 13.05
C ALA A 62 -13.33 -7.52 12.26
N GLU A 63 -12.97 -7.66 10.98
CA GLU A 63 -13.36 -8.79 10.11
C GLU A 63 -12.87 -10.10 10.71
N ARG A 64 -11.58 -10.23 11.06
CA ARG A 64 -11.05 -11.44 11.71
C ARG A 64 -11.72 -11.76 13.04
N ALA A 65 -12.01 -10.73 13.85
CA ALA A 65 -12.69 -10.93 15.13
C ALA A 65 -14.14 -11.42 14.93
N ALA A 66 -14.84 -10.88 13.94
CA ALA A 66 -16.19 -11.30 13.58
C ALA A 66 -16.21 -12.72 12.99
N GLU A 67 -15.25 -13.05 12.11
CA GLU A 67 -15.07 -14.40 11.56
C GLU A 67 -14.80 -15.41 12.67
N PHE A 68 -13.95 -15.07 13.64
CA PHE A 68 -13.67 -15.93 14.80
C PHE A 68 -14.91 -16.14 15.68
N GLN A 69 -15.68 -15.08 15.95
CA GLN A 69 -16.94 -15.18 16.68
C GLN A 69 -17.94 -16.08 15.94
N HIS A 70 -18.08 -15.90 14.63
CA HIS A 70 -18.93 -16.74 13.79
C HIS A 70 -18.52 -18.21 13.86
N ALA A 71 -17.22 -18.50 13.73
CA ALA A 71 -16.69 -19.85 13.85
C ALA A 71 -16.98 -20.49 15.22
N ILE A 72 -16.84 -19.73 16.31
CA ILE A 72 -17.22 -20.21 17.65
C ILE A 72 -18.71 -20.49 17.74
N GLU A 73 -19.56 -19.62 17.19
CA GLU A 73 -21.00 -19.82 17.19
C GLU A 73 -21.42 -21.05 16.37
N GLU A 74 -20.82 -21.27 15.21
CA GLU A 74 -21.01 -22.45 14.39
C GLU A 74 -20.55 -23.72 15.10
N HIS A 75 -19.37 -23.70 15.71
CA HIS A 75 -18.86 -24.83 16.50
C HIS A 75 -19.78 -25.16 17.68
N LYS A 76 -20.25 -24.13 18.41
CA LYS A 76 -21.24 -24.31 19.48
C LYS A 76 -22.57 -24.86 18.97
N ARG A 77 -23.00 -24.49 17.76
CA ARG A 77 -24.20 -25.06 17.14
C ARG A 77 -23.98 -26.54 16.78
N GLN A 78 -22.83 -26.88 16.21
CA GLN A 78 -22.48 -28.27 15.88
C GLN A 78 -22.43 -29.15 17.14
N LEU A 79 -21.77 -28.69 18.21
CA LEU A 79 -21.74 -29.42 19.49
C LEU A 79 -23.14 -29.60 20.09
N LYS A 80 -24.01 -28.58 19.97
CA LYS A 80 -25.41 -28.71 20.41
C LYS A 80 -26.20 -29.73 19.59
N LEU A 81 -25.95 -29.80 18.28
CA LEU A 81 -26.59 -30.79 17.41
C LEU A 81 -26.13 -32.21 17.77
N LEU A 82 -24.82 -32.43 17.92
CA LEU A 82 -24.26 -33.72 18.35
C LEU A 82 -24.80 -34.13 19.72
N LYS A 83 -24.80 -33.21 20.70
CA LYS A 83 -25.36 -33.49 22.03
C LYS A 83 -26.86 -33.82 21.97
N ALA A 84 -27.63 -33.17 21.10
CA ALA A 84 -29.05 -33.46 20.93
C ALA A 84 -29.28 -34.84 20.27
N GLU A 85 -28.44 -35.21 19.30
CA GLU A 85 -28.46 -36.51 18.63
C GLU A 85 -28.09 -37.65 19.60
N ASP A 86 -27.03 -37.48 20.39
CA ASP A 86 -26.64 -38.43 21.46
C ASP A 86 -27.72 -38.60 22.53
N THR A 87 -28.43 -37.53 22.91
CA THR A 87 -29.55 -37.63 23.87
C THR A 87 -30.81 -38.26 23.29
N SER A 88 -30.91 -38.42 21.97
CA SER A 88 -32.06 -39.08 21.33
C SER A 88 -31.88 -40.59 21.17
N ASP A 89 -30.65 -41.10 21.29
CA ASP A 89 -30.33 -42.54 21.24
C ASP A 89 -29.98 -43.11 22.63
N ASN A 90 -29.80 -42.26 23.64
CA ASN A 90 -29.42 -42.66 25.00
C ASN A 90 -30.57 -42.52 26.02
N GLU A 91 -31.66 -43.27 25.80
CA GLU A 91 -32.67 -43.59 26.83
C GLU A 91 -32.35 -44.90 27.57
N ILE A 92 -31.12 -45.43 27.44
CA ILE A 92 -30.62 -46.60 28.18
C ILE A 92 -29.16 -46.35 28.56
N GLY A 93 -28.92 -45.80 29.75
CA GLY A 93 -27.56 -45.70 30.27
C GLY A 93 -27.30 -44.64 31.34
N GLU A 94 -28.16 -44.52 32.34
CA GLU A 94 -27.77 -43.90 33.61
C GLU A 94 -26.75 -44.81 34.30
N SER A 95 -25.46 -44.53 34.10
CA SER A 95 -24.35 -44.91 35.00
C SER A 95 -23.02 -44.46 34.40
N GLY A 96 -22.40 -43.44 34.99
CA GLY A 96 -21.07 -43.03 34.53
C GLY A 96 -20.51 -41.83 35.27
N SER A 97 -20.34 -41.98 36.59
CA SER A 97 -19.27 -41.37 37.38
C SER A 97 -19.02 -39.87 37.19
N ASP A 98 -19.56 -39.11 38.14
CA ASP A 98 -19.01 -37.84 38.61
C ASP A 98 -17.63 -38.15 39.24
N ASP A 99 -16.60 -38.25 38.40
CA ASP A 99 -15.20 -38.24 38.83
C ASP A 99 -14.71 -36.82 38.59
N GLU A 100 -14.78 -35.98 39.64
CA GLU A 100 -13.96 -34.78 39.76
C GLU A 100 -12.49 -35.23 39.90
N SER A 101 -11.93 -35.78 38.83
CA SER A 101 -10.49 -35.87 38.69
C SER A 101 -9.98 -34.47 38.39
N ASP A 102 -9.29 -33.88 39.36
CA ASP A 102 -8.30 -32.83 39.15
C ASP A 102 -7.23 -33.37 38.17
N GLU A 103 -7.58 -33.45 36.90
CA GLU A 103 -6.65 -33.68 35.80
C GLU A 103 -5.88 -32.38 35.57
N GLU A 104 -5.02 -32.09 36.54
CA GLU A 104 -3.93 -31.14 36.45
C GLU A 104 -3.18 -31.42 35.15
N TRP A 105 -3.35 -30.51 34.19
CA TRP A 105 -2.74 -30.57 32.87
C TRP A 105 -1.24 -30.86 33.00
N GLN A 106 -0.84 -32.10 32.69
CA GLN A 106 0.53 -32.62 32.90
C GLN A 106 1.57 -32.09 31.89
N GLY A 107 1.31 -30.94 31.27
CA GLY A 107 2.17 -30.37 30.22
C GLY A 107 2.25 -31.26 28.98
N ILE A 108 2.87 -30.74 27.93
CA ILE A 108 3.22 -31.53 26.75
C ILE A 108 4.47 -32.33 27.14
N GLU A 109 4.45 -33.66 26.97
CA GLU A 109 5.65 -34.49 27.13
C GLU A 109 6.81 -33.88 26.33
N GLU A 110 7.90 -33.58 27.03
CA GLU A 110 9.11 -33.06 26.42
C GLU A 110 9.55 -34.05 25.34
N PRO A 111 9.62 -33.63 24.06
CA PRO A 111 10.01 -34.54 23.00
C PRO A 111 11.39 -35.12 23.31
N PRO A 112 11.67 -36.37 22.90
CA PRO A 112 12.95 -37.01 23.16
C PRO A 112 14.09 -36.09 22.75
N ALA A 113 15.13 -36.02 23.60
CA ALA A 113 16.29 -35.17 23.38
C ALA A 113 16.80 -35.38 21.95
N VAL A 114 16.61 -34.35 21.11
CA VAL A 114 17.12 -34.34 19.75
C VAL A 114 18.64 -34.30 19.88
N ASP A 115 19.34 -35.28 19.33
CA ASP A 115 20.81 -35.27 19.24
C ASP A 115 21.23 -34.09 18.35
N TYR A 116 21.47 -32.94 18.97
CA TYR A 116 21.90 -31.70 18.31
C TYR A 116 23.26 -31.82 17.59
N GLU A 117 23.97 -32.93 17.79
CA GLU A 117 25.25 -33.24 17.14
C GLU A 117 25.10 -33.85 15.74
N ALA A 118 23.93 -34.43 15.41
CA ALA A 118 23.70 -35.05 14.09
C ALA A 118 23.16 -34.07 13.03
N GLU A 119 22.66 -32.89 13.44
CA GLU A 119 22.07 -31.90 12.54
C GLU A 119 22.95 -30.65 12.29
N TYR A 120 24.19 -30.61 12.80
CA TYR A 120 25.07 -29.44 12.59
C TYR A 120 26.53 -29.78 12.34
N ILE A 121 26.79 -30.48 11.24
CA ILE A 121 28.11 -30.43 10.58
C ILE A 121 27.86 -30.24 9.08
N ASP A 122 27.51 -29.02 8.69
CA ASP A 122 27.80 -28.58 7.33
C ASP A 122 29.32 -28.45 7.21
N GLU A 123 29.93 -29.27 6.36
CA GLU A 123 31.38 -29.38 6.11
C GLU A 123 32.02 -28.07 5.56
N ASP A 124 31.20 -27.04 5.30
CA ASP A 124 31.62 -25.74 4.74
C ASP A 124 32.00 -24.67 5.79
N LYS A 125 32.04 -25.00 7.09
CA LYS A 125 32.27 -24.00 8.18
C LYS A 125 33.62 -24.03 8.89
N TYR A 126 34.66 -24.63 8.31
CA TYR A 126 36.03 -24.29 8.72
C TYR A 126 36.60 -23.22 7.78
N THR A 127 36.26 -21.95 8.04
CA THR A 127 37.06 -20.84 7.48
C THR A 127 38.37 -20.77 8.27
N THR A 128 39.48 -21.08 7.61
CA THR A 128 40.80 -20.89 8.19
C THR A 128 41.09 -19.39 8.26
N VAL A 129 41.34 -18.87 9.45
CA VAL A 129 41.71 -17.47 9.64
C VAL A 129 43.18 -17.32 9.30
N THR A 130 43.49 -16.78 8.13
CA THR A 130 44.85 -16.38 7.76
C THR A 130 45.14 -14.98 8.27
N VAL A 131 46.22 -14.84 9.04
CA VAL A 131 46.69 -13.53 9.50
C VAL A 131 47.74 -13.05 8.51
N GLU A 132 47.36 -12.09 7.66
CA GLU A 132 48.26 -11.43 6.72
C GLU A 132 48.72 -10.08 7.27
N GLU A 133 50.02 -9.79 7.16
CA GLU A 133 50.62 -8.53 7.60
C GLU A 133 50.25 -7.41 6.61
N ILE A 134 49.40 -6.47 7.02
CA ILE A 134 49.03 -5.30 6.20
C ILE A 134 50.05 -4.19 6.41
N ASP A 135 50.57 -3.61 5.32
CA ASP A 135 51.37 -2.38 5.35
C ASP A 135 50.53 -1.20 5.89
N SER A 136 50.98 -0.59 6.98
CA SER A 136 50.32 0.51 7.71
C SER A 136 50.17 1.83 6.92
N SER A 137 50.65 1.89 5.69
CA SER A 137 50.45 3.01 4.77
C SER A 137 48.97 3.17 4.37
N ARG A 138 48.51 4.42 4.17
CA ARG A 138 47.10 4.74 3.84
C ARG A 138 46.56 3.99 2.62
N ASP A 139 47.41 3.75 1.62
CA ASP A 139 47.02 3.00 0.42
C ASP A 139 47.04 1.48 0.63
N GLY A 140 47.85 0.96 1.56
CA GLY A 140 47.84 -0.45 1.97
C GLY A 140 46.53 -0.83 2.66
N LEU A 141 46.07 0.02 3.59
CA LEU A 141 44.79 -0.18 4.29
C LEU A 141 43.56 -0.06 3.36
N ARG A 142 43.65 0.79 2.32
CA ARG A 142 42.58 0.89 1.33
C ARG A 142 42.47 -0.36 0.48
N LYS A 143 43.60 -0.94 0.07
CA LYS A 143 43.61 -2.17 -0.73
C LYS A 143 43.08 -3.36 0.06
N SER A 144 43.39 -3.48 1.35
CA SER A 144 42.86 -4.57 2.19
C SER A 144 41.36 -4.45 2.49
N ILE A 145 40.84 -3.25 2.71
CA ILE A 145 39.40 -3.03 2.98
C ILE A 145 38.53 -3.23 1.74
N LEU A 146 39.03 -2.78 0.58
CA LEU A 146 38.27 -2.87 -0.67
C LEU A 146 38.50 -4.21 -1.39
N GLY A 147 39.58 -4.95 -1.10
CA GLY A 147 39.93 -6.17 -1.82
C GLY A 147 40.41 -5.87 -3.25
N GLU A 148 41.42 -6.60 -3.73
CA GLU A 148 41.96 -6.42 -5.09
C GLU A 148 40.92 -6.65 -6.21
N ASP A 149 39.77 -7.25 -5.90
CA ASP A 149 38.68 -7.51 -6.84
C ASP A 149 37.83 -6.28 -7.22
N VAL A 150 37.97 -5.13 -6.55
CA VAL A 150 37.11 -3.95 -6.83
C VAL A 150 37.43 -3.28 -8.17
N GLU A 151 38.62 -3.46 -8.73
CA GLU A 151 38.87 -3.01 -10.11
C GLU A 151 38.12 -3.88 -11.14
N ALA A 152 38.03 -5.19 -10.92
CA ALA A 152 37.24 -6.10 -11.76
C ALA A 152 35.73 -5.89 -11.56
N GLU A 153 35.28 -5.66 -10.32
CA GLU A 153 33.88 -5.40 -10.00
C GLU A 153 33.38 -4.06 -10.54
N ASN A 154 34.22 -3.02 -10.57
CA ASN A 154 33.87 -1.74 -11.19
C ASN A 154 33.71 -1.88 -12.71
N LYS A 155 34.54 -2.72 -13.35
CA LYS A 155 34.41 -3.03 -14.78
C LYS A 155 33.15 -3.86 -15.07
N ALA A 156 32.83 -4.83 -14.22
CA ALA A 156 31.61 -5.63 -14.31
C ALA A 156 30.33 -4.83 -13.99
N LYS A 157 30.39 -3.87 -13.06
CA LYS A 157 29.29 -2.94 -12.76
C LYS A 157 29.08 -1.94 -13.90
N ALA A 158 30.14 -1.49 -14.56
CA ALA A 158 30.06 -0.66 -15.76
C ALA A 158 29.45 -1.44 -16.95
N GLU A 159 29.84 -2.70 -17.18
CA GLU A 159 29.22 -3.54 -18.21
C GLU A 159 27.77 -3.93 -17.88
N LYS A 160 27.44 -4.21 -16.61
CA LYS A 160 26.05 -4.46 -16.19
C LYS A 160 25.18 -3.20 -16.30
N ALA A 161 25.74 -2.02 -16.03
CA ALA A 161 25.06 -0.75 -16.25
C ALA A 161 24.84 -0.49 -17.76
N ALA A 162 25.82 -0.77 -18.60
CA ALA A 162 25.68 -0.67 -20.06
C ALA A 162 24.66 -1.66 -20.63
N LYS A 163 24.65 -2.91 -20.13
CA LYS A 163 23.63 -3.91 -20.51
C LYS A 163 22.24 -3.55 -20.01
N ARG A 164 22.10 -2.95 -18.82
CA ARG A 164 20.82 -2.44 -18.31
C ARG A 164 20.30 -1.26 -19.13
N LEU A 165 21.17 -0.34 -19.55
CA LEU A 165 20.80 0.76 -20.44
C LEU A 165 20.39 0.26 -21.83
N ALA A 166 21.08 -0.73 -22.39
CA ALA A 166 20.70 -1.36 -23.65
C ALA A 166 19.38 -2.13 -23.55
N GLN A 167 19.13 -2.81 -22.42
CA GLN A 167 17.85 -3.49 -22.15
C GLN A 167 16.70 -2.50 -21.92
N GLU A 168 16.96 -1.37 -21.25
CA GLU A 168 15.98 -0.28 -21.10
C GLU A 168 15.70 0.40 -22.45
N GLU A 169 16.69 0.56 -23.33
CA GLU A 169 16.49 1.07 -24.69
C GLU A 169 15.73 0.08 -25.58
N GLU A 170 16.01 -1.23 -25.48
CA GLU A 170 15.25 -2.26 -26.17
C GLU A 170 13.82 -2.39 -25.63
N GLU A 171 13.62 -2.33 -24.31
CA GLU A 171 12.29 -2.29 -23.69
C GLU A 171 11.55 -1.01 -24.07
N ALA A 172 12.22 0.15 -24.08
CA ALA A 172 11.64 1.41 -24.53
C ALA A 172 11.27 1.35 -26.02
N ALA A 173 12.09 0.73 -26.86
CA ALA A 173 11.80 0.50 -28.28
C ALA A 173 10.66 -0.53 -28.46
N ARG A 174 10.55 -1.54 -27.60
CA ARG A 174 9.48 -2.54 -27.62
C ARG A 174 8.16 -1.97 -27.09
N LEU A 175 8.21 -1.09 -26.09
CA LEU A 175 7.10 -0.28 -25.59
C LEU A 175 6.68 0.78 -26.61
N ALA A 176 7.62 1.37 -27.35
CA ALA A 176 7.33 2.26 -28.48
C ALA A 176 6.69 1.51 -29.65
N LYS A 177 7.10 0.27 -29.94
CA LYS A 177 6.48 -0.62 -30.94
C LYS A 177 5.11 -1.15 -30.49
N LYS A 178 4.88 -1.40 -29.19
CA LYS A 178 3.55 -1.67 -28.61
C LYS A 178 2.64 -0.43 -28.58
N ARG A 179 3.23 0.76 -28.53
CA ARG A 179 2.60 2.07 -28.75
C ARG A 179 2.57 2.47 -30.22
N LYS A 180 2.64 1.53 -31.16
CA LYS A 180 2.15 1.81 -32.51
C LYS A 180 0.73 2.35 -32.34
N PRO A 181 0.44 3.59 -32.79
CA PRO A 181 -0.94 4.00 -32.90
C PRO A 181 -1.61 2.93 -33.76
N THR A 182 -2.75 2.40 -33.34
CA THR A 182 -3.62 1.66 -34.24
C THR A 182 -3.85 2.57 -35.44
N ALA A 183 -3.09 2.36 -36.52
CA ALA A 183 -3.07 3.24 -37.68
C ALA A 183 -4.44 3.25 -38.39
N ASP A 184 -5.28 2.25 -38.07
CA ASP A 184 -6.64 2.11 -38.58
C ASP A 184 -7.70 2.90 -37.80
N LYS A 185 -7.34 3.50 -36.65
CA LYS A 185 -8.27 4.40 -35.95
C LYS A 185 -7.97 5.83 -36.38
N PRO A 186 -8.85 6.48 -37.17
CA PRO A 186 -8.62 7.83 -37.63
C PRO A 186 -8.37 8.74 -36.43
N LYS A 187 -7.21 9.42 -36.42
CA LYS A 187 -6.86 10.41 -35.39
C LYS A 187 -8.05 11.37 -35.26
N LYS A 188 -8.63 11.47 -34.06
CA LYS A 188 -9.75 12.39 -33.80
C LYS A 188 -9.25 13.80 -34.12
N LYS A 189 -9.76 14.38 -35.21
CA LYS A 189 -9.43 15.75 -35.61
C LYS A 189 -9.68 16.65 -34.41
N LYS A 190 -8.74 17.57 -34.13
CA LYS A 190 -8.93 18.61 -33.11
C LYS A 190 -10.30 19.22 -33.36
N LYS A 191 -11.16 19.23 -32.34
CA LYS A 191 -12.49 19.83 -32.45
C LYS A 191 -12.26 21.29 -32.77
N GLN A 192 -12.46 21.66 -34.04
CA GLN A 192 -12.63 23.05 -34.40
C GLN A 192 -13.80 23.54 -33.56
N PHE A 193 -13.68 24.74 -32.98
CA PHE A 193 -14.70 25.39 -32.16
C PHE A 193 -15.92 25.78 -33.01
N ARG A 194 -16.49 24.83 -33.73
CA ARG A 194 -17.74 25.02 -34.46
C ARG A 194 -18.87 24.80 -33.47
N TYR A 195 -19.85 25.71 -33.50
CA TYR A 195 -21.09 25.49 -32.79
C TYR A 195 -21.69 24.17 -33.26
N GLU A 196 -22.06 23.33 -32.30
CA GLU A 196 -22.88 22.15 -32.55
C GLU A 196 -24.16 22.54 -33.32
N SER A 197 -24.63 21.65 -34.18
CA SER A 197 -25.88 21.86 -34.91
C SER A 197 -27.04 22.03 -33.91
N LYS A 198 -28.15 22.64 -34.35
CA LYS A 198 -29.34 22.82 -33.48
C LYS A 198 -29.85 21.48 -32.92
N GLN A 199 -29.73 20.40 -33.69
CA GLN A 199 -30.15 19.06 -33.27
C GLN A 199 -29.19 18.46 -32.23
N ASP A 200 -27.88 18.58 -32.46
CA ASP A 200 -26.86 18.13 -31.51
C ASP A 200 -26.97 18.86 -30.17
N ARG A 201 -27.22 20.18 -30.21
CA ARG A 201 -27.50 20.98 -29.02
C ARG A 201 -28.69 20.48 -28.22
N LYS A 202 -29.79 20.13 -28.91
CA LYS A 202 -30.99 19.57 -28.27
C LYS A 202 -30.68 18.22 -27.62
N LEU A 203 -29.93 17.35 -28.29
CA LEU A 203 -29.53 16.05 -27.75
C LEU A 203 -28.58 16.20 -26.55
N ALA A 204 -27.61 17.12 -26.61
CA ALA A 204 -26.71 17.43 -25.51
C ALA A 204 -27.49 18.01 -24.31
N ALA A 205 -28.44 18.92 -24.55
CA ALA A 205 -29.31 19.46 -23.52
C ALA A 205 -30.18 18.36 -22.88
N ALA A 206 -30.75 17.44 -23.67
CA ALA A 206 -31.51 16.30 -23.16
C ALA A 206 -30.64 15.39 -22.27
N LYS A 207 -29.42 15.04 -22.72
CA LYS A 207 -28.45 14.25 -21.94
C LYS A 207 -28.09 14.93 -20.62
N GLN A 208 -27.86 16.24 -20.64
CA GLN A 208 -27.59 17.01 -19.42
C GLN A 208 -28.78 17.03 -18.47
N ARG A 209 -30.02 17.20 -18.98
CA ARG A 209 -31.24 17.15 -18.17
C ARG A 209 -31.42 15.79 -17.49
N LEU A 210 -31.22 14.70 -18.22
CA LEU A 210 -31.26 13.35 -17.67
C LEU A 210 -30.19 13.12 -16.60
N SER A 211 -28.95 13.54 -16.84
CA SER A 211 -27.87 13.43 -15.86
C SER A 211 -28.17 14.23 -14.58
N LYS A 212 -28.68 15.46 -14.71
CA LYS A 212 -29.09 16.29 -13.57
C LYS A 212 -30.27 15.68 -12.82
N ALA A 213 -31.27 15.13 -13.53
CA ALA A 213 -32.40 14.47 -12.92
C ALA A 213 -31.98 13.22 -12.12
N LYS A 214 -31.12 12.37 -12.67
CA LYS A 214 -30.55 11.22 -11.95
C LYS A 214 -29.82 11.64 -10.69
N LYS A 215 -28.95 12.66 -10.79
CA LYS A 215 -28.23 13.23 -9.63
C LYS A 215 -29.16 13.84 -8.59
N ALA A 216 -30.29 14.42 -9.01
CA ALA A 216 -31.28 14.98 -8.09
C ALA A 216 -32.07 13.89 -7.37
N LYS A 217 -32.45 12.80 -8.06
CA LYS A 217 -33.09 11.62 -7.44
C LYS A 217 -32.18 11.00 -6.39
N ALA A 218 -30.92 10.74 -6.74
CA ALA A 218 -29.93 10.19 -5.80
C ALA A 218 -29.66 11.08 -4.56
N ARG A 219 -29.97 12.39 -4.62
CA ARG A 219 -29.90 13.29 -3.46
C ARG A 219 -31.18 13.33 -2.63
N ARG A 220 -32.31 12.90 -3.18
CA ARG A 220 -33.59 12.80 -2.47
C ARG A 220 -33.74 11.45 -1.77
N GLU A 221 -33.10 10.42 -2.31
CA GLU A 221 -33.06 9.07 -1.73
C GLU A 221 -32.03 8.93 -0.59
N LYS A 222 -31.26 9.98 -0.30
CA LYS A 222 -30.29 10.04 0.80
C LYS A 222 -30.74 11.11 1.79
#